data_AF-A0A5C4J5C7-F1
#
_entry.id   AF-A0A5C4J5C7-F1
#
_cell.length_a   1.000
_cell.length_b   1.000
_cell.length_c   1.000
_cell.angle_alpha   90.00
_cell.angle_beta   90.00
_cell.angle_gamma   90.00
#
_symmetry.space_group_name_H-M   'P 1'
#
loop_
_entity.id
_entity.type
_entity.pdbx_description
1 polymer ?
#
loop_
_entity_poly.entity_id
_entity_poly.type
_entity_poly.pdbx_seq_one_letter_code
_entity_poly.pdbx_strand_id
1 'polypeptide(L)'
;MYSKIALASSTRARAWDNTRRPKRCLLQRDGELREVVAARLAEGWSPEQISGWLKAAYPERKEMRVSHETIYRSLFIQARGVLAKELTAHLRRRRTMRRSKKASAAGLQRGQIRDAVSIRERPADAEVR
;
A
#
# COMPACT_ATOMS: atom_id res chain seq x y z
N MET A 1 39.00 -28.97 38.80
CA MET A 1 38.87 -27.59 38.28
C MET A 1 38.66 -27.65 36.77
N TYR A 2 37.41 -27.68 36.30
CA TYR A 2 37.11 -27.63 34.86
C TYR A 2 36.70 -26.19 34.49
N SER A 3 37.55 -25.51 33.73
CA SER A 3 37.36 -24.11 33.34
C SER A 3 36.56 -24.00 32.04
N LYS A 4 35.35 -23.44 32.19
CA LYS A 4 34.65 -22.50 31.28
C LYS A 4 34.60 -22.83 29.77
N ILE A 5 33.47 -23.40 29.38
CA ILE A 5 32.82 -23.18 28.09
C ILE A 5 32.40 -21.71 28.01
N ALA A 6 32.97 -20.91 27.11
CA ALA A 6 32.49 -19.54 26.85
C ALA A 6 32.83 -19.03 25.44
N LEU A 7 32.49 -19.78 24.39
CA LEU A 7 32.62 -19.32 23.00
C LEU A 7 31.38 -19.71 22.17
N ALA A 8 30.16 -19.39 22.64
CA ALA A 8 28.93 -19.67 21.87
C ALA A 8 27.80 -18.64 22.03
N SER A 9 28.01 -17.52 22.73
CA SER A 9 26.92 -16.62 23.13
C SER A 9 26.67 -15.46 22.15
N SER A 10 27.71 -15.01 21.42
CA SER A 10 27.65 -13.77 20.63
C SER A 10 26.96 -13.92 19.27
N THR A 11 26.95 -15.12 18.70
CA THR A 11 26.31 -15.42 17.40
C THR A 11 24.79 -15.57 17.52
N ARG A 12 24.31 -16.15 18.63
CA ARG A 12 22.88 -16.38 18.88
C ARG A 12 22.13 -15.06 19.07
N ALA A 13 22.68 -14.12 19.83
CA ALA A 13 22.06 -12.81 20.06
C ALA A 13 21.87 -12.00 18.75
N ARG A 14 22.87 -11.99 17.87
CA ARG A 14 22.77 -11.37 16.54
C ARG A 14 21.73 -12.04 15.64
N ALA A 15 21.58 -13.36 15.74
CA ALA A 15 20.52 -14.08 15.04
C ALA A 15 19.13 -13.67 15.56
N TRP A 16 18.95 -13.59 16.89
CA TRP A 16 17.69 -13.14 17.51
C TRP A 16 17.34 -11.68 17.21
N ASP A 17 18.31 -10.78 17.06
CA ASP A 17 18.02 -9.40 16.65
C ASP A 17 17.65 -9.30 15.16
N ASN A 18 18.30 -10.12 14.31
CA ASN A 18 17.97 -10.23 12.90
C ASN A 18 16.63 -10.93 12.62
N THR A 19 16.12 -11.78 13.53
CA THR A 19 14.77 -12.36 13.41
C THR A 19 13.67 -11.35 13.75
N ARG A 20 13.94 -10.31 14.56
CA ARG A 20 12.99 -9.19 14.78
C ARG A 20 12.72 -8.39 13.50
N ARG A 21 13.73 -8.31 12.61
CA ARG A 21 13.78 -7.76 11.25
C ARG A 21 12.75 -6.66 10.85
N PRO A 22 12.62 -5.52 11.56
CA PRO A 22 12.02 -4.35 10.95
C PRO A 22 13.10 -3.70 10.08
N LYS A 23 13.21 -4.12 8.81
CA LYS A 23 13.98 -3.33 7.83
C LYS A 23 13.28 -1.98 7.71
N ARG A 24 13.96 -0.88 8.11
CA ARG A 24 13.49 0.49 7.88
C ARG A 24 13.03 0.58 6.42
N CYS A 25 11.77 0.95 6.20
CA CYS A 25 11.22 0.99 4.85
C CYS A 25 11.86 2.13 4.05
N LEU A 26 11.83 2.06 2.72
CA LEU A 26 12.52 3.02 1.84
C LEU A 26 12.17 4.48 2.18
N LEU A 27 10.88 4.76 2.35
CA LEU A 27 10.35 6.09 2.72
C LEU A 27 10.80 6.58 4.12
N GLN A 28 11.26 5.68 4.99
CA GLN A 28 11.84 6.06 6.28
C GLN A 28 13.32 6.45 6.16
N ARG A 29 14.01 5.92 5.15
CA ARG A 29 15.43 6.17 4.91
C ARG A 29 15.65 7.40 4.04
N ASP A 30 14.76 7.60 3.07
CA ASP A 30 14.83 8.68 2.10
C ASP A 30 13.77 9.74 2.41
N GLY A 31 14.23 10.88 2.94
CA GLY A 31 13.36 12.01 3.29
C GLY A 31 12.80 12.74 2.07
N GLU A 32 13.61 12.89 1.01
CA GLU A 32 13.22 13.58 -0.22
C GLU A 32 12.08 12.81 -0.90
N LEU A 33 12.26 11.50 -1.08
CA LEU A 33 11.23 10.64 -1.65
C LEU A 33 9.94 10.66 -0.82
N ARG A 34 10.06 10.70 0.51
CA ARG A 34 8.91 10.74 1.41
C ARG A 34 8.12 12.05 1.25
N GLU A 35 8.80 13.18 1.17
CA GLU A 35 8.17 14.49 0.99
C GLU A 35 7.45 14.57 -0.35
N VAL A 36 8.08 14.12 -1.42
CA VAL A 36 7.47 14.05 -2.76
C VAL A 36 6.21 13.18 -2.74
N VAL A 37 6.28 11.99 -2.13
CA VAL A 37 5.11 11.10 -2.00
C VAL A 37 4.00 11.76 -1.18
N ALA A 38 4.34 12.43 -0.08
CA ALA A 38 3.36 13.11 0.77
C ALA A 38 2.66 14.27 0.04
N ALA A 39 3.42 15.09 -0.70
CA ALA A 39 2.88 16.19 -1.50
C ALA A 39 1.90 15.68 -2.57
N ARG A 40 2.27 14.65 -3.33
CA ARG A 40 1.38 14.07 -4.34
C ARG A 40 0.13 13.43 -3.75
N LEU A 41 0.24 12.81 -2.58
CA LEU A 41 -0.94 12.29 -1.87
C LEU A 41 -1.87 13.43 -1.45
N ALA A 42 -1.35 14.56 -0.98
CA ALA A 42 -2.16 15.73 -0.62
C ALA A 42 -2.88 16.34 -1.84
N GLU A 43 -2.26 16.28 -3.02
CA GLU A 43 -2.88 16.64 -4.31
C GLU A 43 -3.96 15.64 -4.78
N GLY A 44 -4.20 14.54 -4.05
CA GLY A 44 -5.23 13.56 -4.37
C GLY A 44 -4.79 12.44 -5.33
N TRP A 45 -3.49 12.29 -5.59
CA TRP A 45 -2.98 11.23 -6.45
C TRP A 45 -3.09 9.86 -5.76
N SER A 46 -3.38 8.82 -6.55
CA SER A 46 -3.35 7.44 -6.05
C SER A 46 -1.92 6.92 -5.90
N PRO A 47 -1.65 5.98 -4.97
CA PRO A 47 -0.33 5.36 -4.83
C PRO A 47 0.21 4.72 -6.13
N GLU A 48 -0.68 4.20 -6.98
CA GLU A 48 -0.31 3.67 -8.30
C GLU A 48 0.14 4.77 -9.26
N GLN A 49 -0.59 5.91 -9.30
CA GLN A 49 -0.20 7.07 -10.10
C GLN A 49 1.14 7.65 -9.64
N ILE A 50 1.35 7.77 -8.33
CA ILE A 50 2.61 8.27 -7.77
C ILE A 50 3.78 7.35 -8.15
N SER A 51 3.62 6.03 -7.99
CA SER A 51 4.66 5.06 -8.36
C SER A 51 5.01 5.11 -9.85
N GLY A 52 4.00 5.28 -10.72
CA GLY A 52 4.20 5.44 -12.16
C GLY A 52 4.87 6.76 -12.52
N TRP A 53 4.39 7.87 -11.95
CA TRP A 53 4.92 9.21 -12.17
C TRP A 53 6.38 9.32 -11.74
N LEU A 54 6.75 8.77 -10.57
CA LEU A 54 8.13 8.79 -10.09
C LEU A 54 9.11 8.12 -11.07
N LYS A 55 8.69 7.02 -11.72
CA LYS A 55 9.52 6.36 -12.74
C LYS A 55 9.71 7.22 -13.99
N ALA A 56 8.70 7.99 -14.37
CA ALA A 56 8.74 8.86 -15.55
C ALA A 56 9.49 10.18 -15.28
N ALA A 57 9.30 10.77 -14.10
CA ALA A 57 9.92 12.03 -13.71
C ALA A 57 11.41 11.86 -13.33
N TYR A 58 11.79 10.70 -12.81
CA TYR A 58 13.15 10.41 -12.35
C TYR A 58 13.70 9.11 -12.96
N PRO A 59 13.94 9.06 -14.28
CA PRO A 59 14.40 7.84 -14.94
C PRO A 59 15.76 7.35 -14.42
N GLU A 60 16.70 8.29 -14.21
CA GLU A 60 18.09 8.03 -13.81
C GLU A 60 18.28 7.85 -12.30
N ARG A 61 17.39 8.39 -11.46
CA ARG A 61 17.51 8.30 -9.99
C ARG A 61 16.76 7.07 -9.48
N LYS A 62 17.49 5.96 -9.27
CA LYS A 62 16.92 4.71 -8.76
C LYS A 62 16.39 4.84 -7.34
N GLU A 63 16.90 5.80 -6.58
CA GLU A 63 16.49 6.12 -5.21
C GLU A 63 15.04 6.58 -5.16
N MET A 64 14.56 7.22 -6.23
CA MET A 64 13.18 7.70 -6.37
C MET A 64 12.16 6.61 -6.69
N ARG A 65 12.60 5.34 -6.82
CA ARG A 65 11.73 4.23 -7.18
C ARG A 65 11.07 3.62 -5.94
N VAL A 66 9.76 3.79 -5.82
CA VAL A 66 8.94 3.12 -4.80
C VAL A 66 7.74 2.41 -5.42
N SER A 67 7.42 1.23 -4.91
CA SER A 67 6.20 0.50 -5.31
C SER A 67 4.97 1.07 -4.62
N HIS A 68 3.83 1.11 -5.31
CA HIS A 68 2.53 1.52 -4.76
C HIS A 68 2.16 0.71 -3.50
N GLU A 69 2.52 -0.57 -3.43
CA GLU A 69 2.32 -1.39 -2.22
C GLU A 69 3.12 -0.88 -1.01
N THR A 70 4.30 -0.30 -1.24
CA THR A 70 5.10 0.30 -0.17
C THR A 70 4.47 1.58 0.34
N ILE A 71 3.91 2.39 -0.55
CA ILE A 71 3.16 3.61 -0.18
C ILE A 71 1.92 3.20 0.62
N TYR A 72 1.12 2.24 0.14
CA TYR A 72 -0.05 1.72 0.87
C TYR A 72 0.32 1.21 2.25
N ARG A 73 1.36 0.38 2.36
CA ARG A 73 1.79 -0.16 3.64
C ARG A 73 2.27 0.93 4.61
N SER A 74 2.81 2.03 4.11
CA SER A 74 3.26 3.18 4.91
C SER A 74 2.10 4.04 5.41
N LEU A 75 0.98 4.08 4.68
CA LEU A 75 -0.24 4.78 5.11
C LEU A 75 -1.01 4.01 6.19
N PHE A 76 -1.09 2.68 6.08
CA PHE A 76 -1.95 1.87 6.96
C PHE A 76 -1.23 1.26 8.17
N ILE A 77 0.09 1.08 8.12
CA ILE A 77 0.85 0.56 9.28
C ILE A 77 1.38 1.73 10.11
N GLN A 78 0.62 2.11 11.14
CA GLN A 78 0.97 3.21 12.05
C GLN A 78 2.32 3.03 12.74
N ALA A 79 2.72 1.78 13.06
CA ALA A 79 4.01 1.46 13.66
C ALA A 79 5.22 1.89 12.79
N ARG A 80 5.00 2.26 11.53
CA ARG A 80 6.05 2.81 10.66
C ARG A 80 6.28 4.31 10.87
N GLY A 81 5.24 5.07 11.23
CA GLY A 81 5.33 6.52 11.49
C GLY A 81 5.92 7.35 10.35
N VAL A 82 5.82 6.87 9.10
CA VAL A 82 6.51 7.51 7.95
C VAL A 82 5.62 8.52 7.22
N LEU A 83 4.34 8.22 7.05
CA LEU A 83 3.38 9.11 6.41
C LEU A 83 2.29 9.48 7.41
N ALA A 84 1.81 10.73 7.35
CA ALA A 84 0.72 11.17 8.20
C ALA A 84 -0.56 10.38 7.90
N LYS A 85 -1.26 9.95 8.96
CA LYS A 85 -2.51 9.17 8.84
C LYS A 85 -3.58 9.92 8.02
N GLU A 86 -3.59 11.23 8.15
CA GLU A 86 -4.51 12.17 7.48
C GLU A 86 -4.44 12.07 5.96
N LEU A 87 -3.28 11.70 5.39
CA LEU A 87 -3.13 11.51 3.93
C LEU A 87 -4.05 10.41 3.38
N THR A 88 -4.53 9.50 4.22
CA THR A 88 -5.55 8.50 3.84
C THR A 88 -6.86 9.16 3.40
N ALA A 89 -7.17 10.37 3.88
CA ALA A 89 -8.38 11.10 3.50
C ALA A 89 -8.42 11.46 2.00
N HIS A 90 -7.25 11.68 1.39
CA HIS A 90 -7.11 12.03 -0.02
C HIS A 90 -7.27 10.82 -0.95
N LEU A 91 -7.25 9.60 -0.41
CA LEU A 91 -7.47 8.39 -1.21
C LEU A 91 -8.93 8.22 -1.58
N ARG A 92 -9.20 7.99 -2.88
CA ARG A 92 -10.52 7.62 -3.41
C ARG A 92 -11.08 6.36 -2.74
N ARG A 93 -10.22 5.41 -2.35
CA ARG A 93 -10.60 4.18 -1.64
C ARG A 93 -9.84 4.10 -0.32
N ARG A 94 -10.55 4.32 0.80
CA ARG A 94 -9.99 4.35 2.17
C ARG A 94 -9.99 2.99 2.87
N ARG A 95 -9.92 1.87 2.13
CA ARG A 95 -10.02 0.54 2.76
C ARG A 95 -8.69 0.15 3.41
N THR A 96 -8.72 -0.06 4.72
CA THR A 96 -7.59 -0.54 5.52
C THR A 96 -7.19 -1.99 5.21
N MET A 97 -8.11 -2.79 4.68
CA MET A 97 -7.88 -4.22 4.46
C MET A 97 -8.39 -4.67 3.09
N ARG A 98 -7.62 -5.57 2.45
CA ARG A 98 -8.02 -6.26 1.22
C ARG A 98 -9.25 -7.12 1.52
N ARG A 99 -10.31 -6.99 0.71
CA ARG A 99 -11.43 -7.93 0.71
C ARG A 99 -10.99 -9.23 0.04
N SER A 100 -11.35 -10.38 0.61
CA SER A 100 -11.09 -11.66 -0.05
C SER A 100 -11.76 -11.69 -1.42
N LYS A 101 -11.22 -12.45 -2.38
CA LYS A 101 -11.87 -12.61 -3.71
C LYS A 101 -13.27 -13.23 -3.58
N LYS A 102 -13.49 -14.02 -2.54
CA LYS A 102 -14.79 -14.65 -2.19
C LYS A 102 -15.70 -13.74 -1.37
N ALA A 103 -15.27 -12.52 -1.02
CA ALA A 103 -16.11 -11.58 -0.29
C ALA A 103 -17.20 -11.09 -1.23
N SER A 104 -18.35 -11.78 -1.18
CA SER A 104 -19.54 -11.38 -1.91
C SER A 104 -20.16 -10.16 -1.24
N ALA A 105 -20.75 -9.29 -2.05
CA ALA A 105 -21.65 -8.26 -1.57
C ALA A 105 -23.07 -8.80 -1.33
N ALA A 106 -23.30 -10.10 -1.55
CA ALA A 106 -24.56 -10.76 -1.23
C ALA A 106 -24.90 -10.55 0.26
N GLY A 107 -26.07 -9.99 0.52
CA GLY A 107 -26.54 -9.61 1.86
C GLY A 107 -26.16 -8.21 2.33
N LEU A 108 -25.28 -7.48 1.62
CA LEU A 108 -25.09 -6.05 1.85
C LEU A 108 -26.15 -5.30 1.03
N GLN A 109 -26.96 -4.46 1.68
CA GLN A 109 -27.85 -3.51 1.01
C GLN A 109 -27.03 -2.43 0.28
N ARG A 110 -26.37 -2.81 -0.81
CA ARG A 110 -25.97 -1.85 -1.82
C ARG A 110 -27.24 -1.41 -2.52
N GLY A 111 -27.43 -0.10 -2.64
CA GLY A 111 -28.56 0.48 -3.34
C GLY A 111 -28.78 -0.26 -4.65
N GLN A 112 -29.93 -0.91 -4.77
CA GLN A 112 -30.35 -1.50 -6.03
C GLN A 112 -30.46 -0.36 -7.05
N ILE A 113 -30.11 -0.63 -8.30
CA ILE A 113 -30.36 0.34 -9.38
C ILE A 113 -31.88 0.50 -9.43
N ARG A 114 -32.38 1.69 -9.13
CA ARG A 114 -33.81 1.99 -9.23
C ARG A 114 -34.19 1.80 -10.70
N ASP A 115 -35.23 1.02 -10.95
CA ASP A 115 -35.72 0.70 -12.29
C ASP A 115 -34.71 -0.09 -13.14
N ALA A 116 -34.01 -1.05 -12.53
CA ALA A 116 -33.10 -1.95 -13.23
C ALA A 116 -33.86 -2.79 -14.27
N VAL A 117 -33.66 -2.48 -15.55
CA VAL A 117 -34.19 -3.27 -16.68
C VAL A 117 -33.31 -4.50 -16.92
N SER A 118 -33.93 -5.66 -17.13
CA SER A 118 -33.20 -6.90 -17.40
C SER A 118 -32.45 -6.80 -18.74
N ILE A 119 -31.28 -7.42 -18.85
CA ILE A 119 -30.55 -7.50 -20.15
C ILE A 119 -31.42 -8.17 -21.22
N ARG A 120 -32.35 -9.05 -20.82
CA ARG A 120 -33.32 -9.69 -21.73
C ARG A 120 -34.38 -8.74 -22.28
N GLU A 121 -34.59 -7.61 -21.61
CA GLU A 121 -35.58 -6.59 -21.97
C GLU A 121 -34.92 -5.41 -22.71
N ARG A 122 -33.66 -5.58 -23.16
CA ARG A 122 -32.98 -4.57 -23.97
C ARG A 122 -33.82 -4.26 -25.23
N PRO A 123 -34.08 -2.98 -25.53
CA PRO A 123 -34.81 -2.58 -26.74
C PRO A 123 -34.03 -2.96 -28.00
N ALA A 124 -34.77 -3.31 -29.06
CA ALA A 124 -34.21 -3.73 -30.35
C ALA A 124 -33.28 -2.69 -30.99
N ASP A 125 -33.52 -1.40 -30.72
CA ASP A 125 -32.71 -0.28 -31.22
C ASP A 125 -31.25 -0.31 -30.74
N ALA A 126 -30.95 -1.06 -29.67
CA ALA A 126 -29.59 -1.21 -29.15
C ALA A 126 -28.72 -2.20 -29.99
N GLU A 127 -29.33 -2.95 -30.91
CA GLU A 127 -28.63 -3.87 -31.83
C GLU A 127 -28.36 -3.20 -33.21
N VAL A 128 -28.74 -1.94 -33.39
CA VAL A 128 -28.46 -1.18 -34.62
C VAL A 128 -27.02 -0.67 -34.54
N ARG A 129 -26.15 -1.21 -35.40
CA ARG A 129 -24.74 -0.84 -35.54
C ARG A 129 -24.51 0.03 -36.75
#